data_AF-A0A9P9BVD0-F1
#
_entry.id   AF-A0A9P9BVD0-F1
#
_cell.length_a   1.000
_cell.length_b   1.000
_cell.length_c   1.000
_cell.angle_alpha   90.00
_cell.angle_beta   90.00
_cell.angle_gamma   90.00
#
_symmetry.space_group_name_H-M   'P 1'
#
loop_
_entity.id
_entity.type
_entity.pdbx_description
1 polymer ?
#
loop_
_entity_poly.entity_id
_entity_poly.type
_entity_poly.pdbx_seq_one_letter_code
_entity_poly.pdbx_strand_id
1 'polypeptide(L)'
;SPYTERDHLLNLKTLDPENALLARALVQMDNVRADYATASYLESFNWVEVMEGLRRLAREEGHHFRETSFYIVVFRSQIPPTTAYEDLGALDKVAHAEATAAGGFLKYWFGSPDAEGRNLATCLWRSRDDARRGNMGPGHRKAAMATRSLYSNWQIDRHRLTIGDGVQSWEF
;
A
#
# COMPACT_ATOMS: atom_id res chain seq x y z
N SER A 1 5.92 5.80 -0.95
CA SER A 1 4.61 6.43 -0.75
C SER A 1 4.56 7.68 -1.61
N PRO A 2 3.38 8.15 -2.07
CA PRO A 2 3.23 9.45 -2.74
C PRO A 2 3.62 10.65 -1.86
N TYR A 3 3.62 10.51 -0.53
CA TYR A 3 4.04 11.58 0.39
C TYR A 3 5.53 11.49 0.72
N THR A 4 6.22 12.63 0.67
CA THR A 4 7.69 12.72 0.80
C THR A 4 8.15 13.50 2.03
N GLU A 5 7.21 14.07 2.79
CA GLU A 5 7.54 14.81 4.01
C GLU A 5 7.94 13.86 5.15
N ARG A 6 8.70 14.38 6.11
CA ARG A 6 9.38 13.58 7.15
C ARG A 6 8.46 12.61 7.89
N ASP A 7 7.25 13.04 8.25
CA ASP A 7 6.29 12.24 9.02
C ASP A 7 5.71 11.07 8.20
N HIS A 8 5.92 11.07 6.89
CA HIS A 8 5.47 10.03 5.97
C HIS A 8 6.58 9.04 5.61
N LEU A 9 7.84 9.34 5.96
CA LEU A 9 8.97 8.51 5.59
C LEU A 9 9.06 7.26 6.47
N LEU A 10 9.17 6.10 5.83
CA LEU A 10 9.46 4.84 6.50
C LEU A 10 10.94 4.80 6.89
N ASN A 11 11.20 4.59 8.19
CA ASN A 11 12.56 4.41 8.68
C ASN A 11 13.03 2.97 8.46
N LEU A 12 13.81 2.74 7.40
CA LEU A 12 14.31 1.40 7.07
C LEU A 12 15.23 0.80 8.15
N LYS A 13 15.84 1.63 9.01
CA LYS A 13 16.74 1.14 10.07
C LYS A 13 16.00 0.47 11.24
N THR A 14 14.67 0.62 11.31
CA THR A 14 13.85 -0.01 12.37
C THR A 14 13.18 -1.29 11.89
N LEU A 15 13.48 -1.75 10.69
CA LEU A 15 12.91 -2.95 10.09
C LEU A 15 13.92 -4.09 10.13
N ASP A 16 13.42 -5.32 10.22
CA ASP A 16 14.21 -6.50 9.90
C ASP A 16 14.54 -6.55 8.39
N PRO A 17 15.51 -7.38 7.97
CA PRO A 17 16.00 -7.40 6.60
C PRO A 17 14.90 -7.65 5.55
N GLU A 18 14.01 -8.62 5.75
CA GLU A 18 12.95 -8.97 4.81
C GLU A 18 12.01 -7.78 4.56
N ASN A 19 11.60 -7.11 5.64
CA ASN A 19 10.74 -5.94 5.55
C ASN A 19 11.44 -4.74 4.90
N ALA A 20 12.72 -4.51 5.23
CA ALA A 20 13.50 -3.42 4.66
C ALA A 20 13.74 -3.62 3.14
N LEU A 21 14.08 -4.84 2.74
CA LEU A 21 14.31 -5.21 1.34
C LEU A 21 13.02 -5.09 0.52
N LEU A 22 11.90 -5.63 1.01
CA LEU A 22 10.63 -5.51 0.32
C LEU A 22 10.19 -4.04 0.21
N ALA A 23 10.29 -3.25 1.29
CA ALA A 23 9.93 -1.83 1.25
C ALA A 23 10.72 -1.04 0.20
N ARG A 24 12.01 -1.36 0.02
CA ARG A 24 12.85 -0.76 -1.02
C ARG A 24 12.46 -1.22 -2.43
N ALA A 25 12.19 -2.51 -2.61
CA ALA A 25 11.71 -3.02 -3.89
C ALA A 25 10.37 -2.39 -4.28
N LEU A 26 9.46 -2.20 -3.32
CA LEU A 26 8.15 -1.57 -3.52
C LEU A 26 8.24 -0.09 -3.92
N VAL A 27 9.41 0.56 -3.88
CA VAL A 27 9.56 1.93 -4.40
C VAL A 27 9.18 2.00 -5.88
N GLN A 28 9.53 0.98 -6.67
CA GLN A 28 9.22 0.90 -8.11
C GLN A 28 7.81 0.35 -8.41
N MET A 29 7.03 0.00 -7.39
CA MET A 29 5.67 -0.51 -7.58
C MET A 29 4.78 0.56 -8.21
N ASP A 30 4.19 0.23 -9.36
CA ASP A 30 3.25 1.06 -10.10
C ASP A 30 2.22 0.23 -10.87
N ASN A 31 1.13 0.86 -11.32
CA ASN A 31 0.11 0.17 -12.10
C ASN A 31 0.58 -0.09 -13.55
N VAL A 32 0.17 -1.22 -14.11
CA VAL A 32 0.55 -1.63 -15.49
C VAL A 32 -0.59 -1.52 -16.51
N ARG A 33 -1.76 -1.10 -16.05
CA ARG A 33 -3.00 -1.03 -16.85
C ARG A 33 -3.82 0.18 -16.45
N ALA A 34 -4.59 0.74 -17.39
CA ALA A 34 -5.38 1.95 -17.16
C ALA A 34 -6.62 1.72 -16.27
N ASP A 35 -7.20 0.53 -16.31
CA ASP A 35 -8.42 0.13 -15.58
C ASP A 35 -8.13 -0.52 -14.21
N TYR A 36 -6.94 -0.29 -13.66
CA TYR A 36 -6.46 -0.85 -12.38
C TYR A 36 -7.46 -0.68 -11.22
N ALA A 37 -8.27 0.38 -11.25
CA ALA A 37 -9.29 0.68 -10.24
C ALA A 37 -10.37 -0.40 -10.14
N THR A 38 -10.61 -1.17 -11.21
CA THR A 38 -11.64 -2.22 -11.28
C THR A 38 -11.08 -3.61 -11.59
N ALA A 39 -9.90 -3.68 -12.22
CA ALA A 39 -9.22 -4.93 -12.53
C ALA A 39 -8.75 -5.71 -11.29
N SER A 40 -8.43 -6.99 -11.50
CA SER A 40 -7.82 -7.87 -10.48
C SER A 40 -6.56 -7.22 -9.89
N TYR A 41 -6.45 -7.18 -8.56
CA TYR A 41 -5.31 -6.54 -7.88
C TYR A 41 -3.95 -7.15 -8.30
N LEU A 42 -3.92 -8.46 -8.51
CA LEU A 42 -2.71 -9.18 -8.93
C LEU A 42 -2.27 -8.78 -10.35
N GLU A 43 -3.21 -8.43 -11.21
CA GLU A 43 -2.94 -8.04 -12.60
C GLU A 43 -2.77 -6.52 -12.77
N SER A 44 -3.11 -5.75 -11.74
CA SER A 44 -3.07 -4.29 -11.79
C SER A 44 -1.67 -3.70 -11.62
N PHE A 45 -0.75 -4.43 -10.99
CA PHE A 45 0.57 -3.93 -10.60
C PHE A 45 1.71 -4.76 -11.18
N ASN A 46 2.89 -4.12 -11.32
CA ASN A 46 4.13 -4.72 -11.81
C ASN A 46 4.81 -5.68 -10.81
N TRP A 47 4.07 -6.66 -10.25
CA TRP A 47 4.59 -7.57 -9.23
C TRP A 47 5.84 -8.34 -9.67
N VAL A 48 5.93 -8.75 -10.93
CA VAL A 48 7.13 -9.42 -11.48
C VAL A 48 8.36 -8.54 -11.30
N GLU A 49 8.29 -7.27 -11.70
CA GLU A 49 9.38 -6.30 -11.58
C GLU A 49 9.73 -6.03 -10.12
N VAL A 50 8.74 -5.89 -9.23
CA VAL A 50 8.93 -5.78 -7.77
C VAL A 50 9.72 -6.97 -7.23
N MET A 51 9.36 -8.20 -7.60
CA MET A 51 10.03 -9.42 -7.12
C MET A 51 11.45 -9.55 -7.70
N GLU A 52 11.66 -9.16 -8.96
CA GLU A 52 13.00 -9.10 -9.55
C GLU A 52 13.89 -8.07 -8.85
N GLY A 53 13.35 -6.90 -8.54
CA GLY A 53 14.01 -5.86 -7.76
C GLY A 53 14.38 -6.37 -6.36
N LEU A 54 13.44 -7.01 -5.67
CA LEU A 54 13.67 -7.62 -4.36
C LEU A 54 14.79 -8.66 -4.41
N ARG A 55 14.74 -9.58 -5.38
CA ARG A 55 15.76 -10.62 -5.56
C ARG A 55 17.13 -10.03 -5.84
N ARG A 56 17.20 -8.96 -6.64
CA ARG A 56 18.45 -8.23 -6.90
C ARG A 56 18.99 -7.58 -5.63
N LEU A 57 18.15 -6.86 -4.88
CA LEU A 57 18.53 -6.22 -3.62
C LEU A 57 19.04 -7.23 -2.58
N ALA A 58 18.36 -8.36 -2.43
CA ALA A 58 18.79 -9.43 -1.52
C ALA A 58 20.18 -9.97 -1.89
N ARG A 59 20.44 -10.19 -3.20
CA ARG A 59 21.77 -10.62 -3.68
C ARG A 59 22.85 -9.58 -3.46
N GLU A 60 22.56 -8.31 -3.75
CA GLU A 60 23.51 -7.20 -3.57
C GLU A 60 23.95 -7.05 -2.10
N GLU A 61 23.05 -7.34 -1.16
CA GLU A 61 23.33 -7.31 0.28
C GLU A 61 23.88 -8.64 0.83
N GLY A 62 24.01 -9.68 -0.01
CA GLY A 62 24.38 -11.01 0.44
C GLY A 62 23.37 -11.63 1.42
N HIS A 63 22.12 -11.16 1.42
CA HIS A 63 21.06 -11.62 2.30
C HIS A 63 20.27 -12.75 1.66
N HIS A 64 20.09 -13.84 2.39
CA HIS A 64 19.19 -14.91 2.00
C HIS A 64 17.78 -14.61 2.52
N PHE A 65 16.91 -14.17 1.63
CA PHE A 65 15.52 -13.83 1.96
C PHE A 65 14.77 -15.07 2.43
N ARG A 66 14.27 -15.06 3.66
CA ARG A 66 13.47 -16.17 4.20
C ARG A 66 12.01 -16.01 3.81
N GLU A 67 11.33 -17.15 3.65
CA GLU A 67 9.88 -17.13 3.40
C GLU A 67 9.15 -16.22 4.40
N THR A 68 8.41 -15.25 3.87
CA THR A 68 7.74 -14.23 4.68
C THR A 68 6.40 -13.87 4.04
N SER A 69 5.36 -13.78 4.87
CA SER A 69 4.04 -13.29 4.45
C SER A 69 3.80 -11.85 4.88
N PHE A 70 3.17 -11.08 4.01
CA PHE A 70 2.78 -9.69 4.19
C PHE A 70 1.27 -9.54 4.05
N TYR A 71 0.72 -8.49 4.64
CA TYR A 71 -0.70 -8.21 4.61
C TYR A 71 -0.98 -6.97 3.77
N ILE A 72 -1.96 -7.09 2.87
CA ILE A 72 -2.29 -6.04 1.91
C ILE A 72 -3.74 -5.63 2.09
N VAL A 73 -3.98 -4.33 2.07
CA VAL A 73 -5.32 -3.75 2.02
C VAL A 73 -5.44 -2.97 0.72
N VAL A 74 -6.57 -3.15 0.04
CA VAL A 74 -6.92 -2.46 -1.20
C VAL A 74 -8.23 -1.75 -0.96
N PHE A 75 -8.23 -0.43 -1.10
CA PHE A 75 -9.42 0.40 -1.03
C PHE A 75 -9.80 0.82 -2.45
N ARG A 76 -10.88 0.24 -2.96
CA ARG A 76 -11.47 0.64 -4.24
C ARG A 76 -12.59 1.63 -3.95
N SER A 77 -12.64 2.70 -4.71
CA SER A 77 -13.59 3.77 -4.48
C SER A 77 -14.15 4.32 -5.77
N GLN A 78 -15.30 4.95 -5.67
CA GLN A 78 -15.87 5.80 -6.70
C GLN A 78 -16.34 7.09 -6.06
N ILE A 79 -15.85 8.23 -6.53
CA ILE A 79 -16.29 9.56 -6.08
C ILE A 79 -17.38 10.10 -7.01
N PRO A 80 -18.39 10.82 -6.49
CA PRO A 80 -19.30 11.58 -7.34
C PRO A 80 -18.56 12.76 -7.98
N PRO A 81 -19.07 13.31 -9.11
CA PRO A 81 -18.49 14.47 -9.77
C PRO A 81 -18.38 15.72 -8.89
N THR A 82 -19.13 15.77 -7.78
CA THR A 82 -19.19 16.89 -6.84
C THR A 82 -18.15 16.82 -5.72
N THR A 83 -17.41 15.73 -5.57
CA THR A 83 -16.44 15.59 -4.47
C THR A 83 -15.19 16.42 -4.75
N ALA A 84 -14.86 17.33 -3.83
CA ALA A 84 -13.59 18.07 -3.86
C ALA A 84 -12.43 17.13 -3.49
N TYR A 85 -11.48 16.96 -4.41
CA TYR A 85 -10.35 16.03 -4.22
C TYR A 85 -9.37 16.49 -3.13
N GLU A 86 -9.25 17.81 -2.92
CA GLU A 86 -8.38 18.39 -1.90
C GLU A 86 -8.78 17.94 -0.47
N ASP A 87 -10.09 17.83 -0.22
CA ASP A 87 -10.62 17.36 1.08
C ASP A 87 -10.24 15.89 1.35
N LEU A 88 -10.27 15.06 0.31
CA LEU A 88 -9.84 13.66 0.39
C LEU A 88 -8.34 13.54 0.63
N GLY A 89 -7.54 14.30 -0.12
CA GLY A 89 -6.09 14.30 0.02
C GLY A 89 -5.62 14.73 1.41
N ALA A 90 -6.30 15.70 2.03
CA ALA A 90 -5.98 16.15 3.39
C ALA A 90 -6.27 15.07 4.45
N LEU A 91 -7.41 14.39 4.35
CA LEU A 91 -7.78 13.29 5.24
C LEU A 91 -6.83 12.10 5.09
N ASP A 92 -6.52 11.73 3.85
CA ASP A 92 -5.62 10.63 3.53
C ASP A 92 -4.20 10.87 4.04
N LYS A 93 -3.69 12.08 3.84
CA LYS A 93 -2.35 12.47 4.33
C LYS A 93 -2.24 12.32 5.85
N VAL A 94 -3.24 12.78 6.60
CA VAL A 94 -3.23 12.63 8.08
C VAL A 94 -3.26 11.15 8.46
N ALA A 95 -4.14 10.36 7.85
CA ALA A 95 -4.26 8.93 8.11
C ALA A 95 -2.95 8.19 7.78
N HIS A 96 -2.28 8.55 6.70
CA HIS A 96 -0.98 8.00 6.32
C HIS A 96 0.10 8.31 7.36
N ALA A 97 0.22 9.55 7.83
CA ALA A 97 1.21 9.91 8.85
C ALA A 97 1.02 9.08 10.13
N GLU A 98 -0.23 8.87 10.56
CA GLU A 98 -0.55 8.00 11.70
C GLU A 98 -0.15 6.53 11.45
N ALA A 99 -0.42 6.00 10.26
CA ALA A 99 -0.02 4.65 9.87
C ALA A 99 1.50 4.47 9.89
N THR A 100 2.25 5.43 9.35
CA THR A 100 3.73 5.43 9.41
C THR A 100 4.21 5.45 10.86
N ALA A 101 3.65 6.33 11.71
CA ALA A 101 4.03 6.46 13.10
C ALA A 101 3.71 5.21 13.95
N ALA A 102 2.62 4.49 13.65
CA ALA A 102 2.23 3.27 14.34
C ALA A 102 3.17 2.08 14.07
N GLY A 103 3.93 2.13 12.98
CA GLY A 103 4.91 1.13 12.60
C GLY A 103 4.32 -0.10 11.89
N GLY A 104 5.16 -0.76 11.10
CA GLY A 104 4.78 -1.94 10.31
C GLY A 104 4.09 -1.65 8.97
N PHE A 105 4.01 -0.38 8.61
CA PHE A 105 3.57 0.12 7.32
C PHE A 105 4.74 0.17 6.33
N LEU A 106 4.64 -0.54 5.20
CA LEU A 106 5.76 -0.73 4.27
C LEU A 106 5.64 0.12 3.00
N LYS A 107 4.44 0.19 2.43
CA LYS A 107 4.17 0.95 1.20
C LYS A 107 2.74 1.46 1.23
N TYR A 108 2.61 2.65 0.65
CA TYR A 108 1.34 3.21 0.22
C TYR A 108 1.43 3.63 -1.23
N TRP A 109 0.34 3.42 -1.96
CA TRP A 109 0.16 3.84 -3.34
C TRP A 109 -1.31 4.19 -3.54
N PHE A 110 -1.59 5.24 -4.31
CA PHE A 110 -2.92 5.52 -4.84
C PHE A 110 -2.81 6.02 -6.27
N GLY A 111 -3.84 5.75 -7.05
CA GLY A 111 -3.97 6.25 -8.41
C GLY A 111 -4.75 7.56 -8.48
N SER A 112 -5.12 7.95 -9.69
CA SER A 112 -6.05 9.05 -9.95
C SER A 112 -7.41 8.51 -10.38
N PRO A 113 -8.52 9.13 -9.95
CA PRO A 113 -9.85 8.73 -10.41
C PRO A 113 -9.93 8.70 -11.94
N ASP A 114 -10.55 7.66 -12.49
CA ASP A 114 -10.87 7.58 -13.91
C ASP A 114 -12.02 8.51 -14.30
N ALA A 115 -12.45 8.47 -15.57
CA ALA A 115 -13.53 9.31 -16.09
C ALA A 115 -14.87 9.10 -15.36
N GLU A 116 -15.06 7.93 -14.74
CA GLU A 116 -16.24 7.60 -13.94
C GLU A 116 -16.03 7.85 -12.43
N GLY A 117 -14.91 8.48 -12.06
CA GLY A 117 -14.55 8.78 -10.68
C GLY A 117 -14.04 7.58 -9.89
N ARG A 118 -13.71 6.46 -10.53
CA ARG A 118 -13.24 5.24 -9.84
C ARG A 118 -11.74 5.30 -9.60
N ASN A 119 -11.31 4.91 -8.41
CA ASN A 119 -9.90 4.90 -8.02
C ASN A 119 -9.56 3.69 -7.16
N LEU A 120 -8.27 3.48 -6.94
CA LEU A 120 -7.71 2.49 -6.03
C LEU A 120 -6.59 3.10 -5.21
N ALA A 121 -6.64 2.87 -3.90
CA ALA A 121 -5.53 3.04 -2.98
C ALA A 121 -5.15 1.68 -2.38
N THR A 122 -3.87 1.45 -2.13
CA THR A 122 -3.39 0.20 -1.54
C THR A 122 -2.26 0.43 -0.57
N CYS A 123 -2.27 -0.34 0.52
CA CYS A 123 -1.21 -0.36 1.51
C CYS A 123 -0.73 -1.77 1.80
N LEU A 124 0.59 -1.86 2.02
CA LEU A 124 1.28 -3.08 2.39
C LEU A 124 1.81 -2.97 3.81
N TRP A 125 1.63 -4.05 4.57
CA TRP A 125 1.95 -4.14 5.98
C TRP A 125 2.72 -5.42 6.27
N ARG A 126 3.54 -5.39 7.31
CA ARG A 126 4.22 -6.61 7.79
C ARG A 126 3.23 -7.67 8.25
N SER A 127 2.10 -7.25 8.82
CA SER A 127 1.09 -8.15 9.34
C SER A 127 -0.30 -7.50 9.39
N ARG A 128 -1.33 -8.33 9.57
CA ARG A 128 -2.70 -7.87 9.82
C ARG A 128 -2.81 -7.05 11.10
N ASP A 129 -2.04 -7.40 12.13
CA ASP A 129 -2.09 -6.69 13.40
C ASP A 129 -1.42 -5.33 13.32
N ASP A 130 -0.37 -5.18 12.51
CA ASP A 130 0.24 -3.89 12.21
C ASP A 130 -0.76 -2.99 11.47
N ALA A 131 -1.45 -3.53 10.46
CA ALA A 131 -2.51 -2.82 9.74
C ALA A 131 -3.66 -2.38 10.66
N ARG A 132 -4.06 -3.25 11.60
CA ARG A 132 -5.07 -2.90 12.61
C ARG A 132 -4.59 -1.73 13.47
N ARG A 133 -3.37 -1.78 13.99
CA ARG A 133 -2.83 -0.72 14.85
C ARG A 133 -2.72 0.61 14.12
N GLY A 134 -2.21 0.59 12.89
CA GLY A 134 -2.10 1.79 12.05
C GLY A 134 -3.44 2.47 11.75
N ASN A 135 -4.54 1.72 11.74
CA ASN A 135 -5.86 2.23 11.42
C ASN A 135 -6.67 2.71 12.65
N MET A 136 -6.11 2.72 13.86
CA MET A 136 -6.82 3.14 15.08
C MET A 136 -6.71 4.65 15.40
N GLY A 137 -5.86 5.38 14.68
CA GLY A 137 -5.62 6.80 14.90
C GLY A 137 -6.86 7.67 14.69
N PRO A 138 -6.95 8.85 15.34
CA PRO A 138 -8.07 9.78 15.15
C PRO A 138 -8.21 10.26 13.69
N GLY A 139 -7.11 10.49 12.98
CA GLY A 139 -7.10 10.83 11.55
C GLY A 139 -7.67 9.71 10.69
N HIS A 140 -7.20 8.49 10.91
CA HIS A 140 -7.73 7.29 10.25
C HIS A 140 -9.23 7.10 10.50
N ARG A 141 -9.69 7.30 11.75
CA ARG A 141 -11.13 7.24 12.08
C ARG A 141 -11.92 8.33 11.36
N LYS A 142 -11.39 9.56 11.29
CA LYS A 142 -12.03 10.67 10.57
C LYS A 142 -12.14 10.36 9.08
N ALA A 143 -11.07 9.87 8.45
CA ALA A 143 -11.08 9.44 7.06
C ALA A 143 -12.11 8.30 6.83
N ALA A 144 -12.12 7.29 7.70
CA ALA A 144 -13.06 6.18 7.64
C ALA A 144 -14.52 6.58 7.88
N MET A 145 -14.79 7.65 8.63
CA MET A 145 -16.14 8.20 8.77
C MET A 145 -16.56 8.99 7.52
N ALA A 146 -15.63 9.76 6.95
CA ALA A 146 -15.86 10.56 5.76
C ALA A 146 -16.15 9.70 4.51
N THR A 147 -15.70 8.44 4.49
CA THR A 147 -15.99 7.54 3.35
C THR A 147 -17.49 7.37 3.09
N ARG A 148 -18.33 7.47 4.13
CA ARG A 148 -19.79 7.32 4.02
C ARG A 148 -20.47 8.45 3.26
N SER A 149 -19.83 9.62 3.20
CA SER A 149 -20.40 10.82 2.58
C SER A 149 -19.66 11.25 1.30
N LEU A 150 -18.39 10.89 1.16
CA LEU A 150 -17.53 11.36 0.07
C LEU A 150 -17.46 10.41 -1.13
N TYR A 151 -17.83 9.14 -0.95
CA TYR A 151 -17.81 8.13 -2.02
C TYR A 151 -19.22 7.67 -2.35
N SER A 152 -19.49 7.54 -3.65
CA SER A 152 -20.71 6.90 -4.15
C SER A 152 -20.68 5.40 -3.90
N ASN A 153 -19.51 4.78 -4.09
CA ASN A 153 -19.26 3.36 -3.83
C ASN A 153 -17.85 3.17 -3.25
N TRP A 154 -17.69 2.18 -2.39
CA TRP A 154 -16.37 1.76 -1.92
C TRP A 154 -16.34 0.28 -1.51
N GLN A 155 -15.15 -0.32 -1.62
CA GLN A 155 -14.88 -1.71 -1.28
C GLN A 155 -13.48 -1.83 -0.67
N ILE A 156 -13.34 -2.78 0.26
CA ILE A 156 -12.05 -3.13 0.85
C ILE A 156 -11.74 -4.59 0.52
N ASP A 157 -10.68 -4.81 -0.25
CA ASP A 157 -10.08 -6.13 -0.46
C ASP A 157 -8.90 -6.33 0.48
N ARG A 158 -8.66 -7.59 0.84
CA ARG A 158 -7.58 -7.99 1.74
C ARG A 158 -6.86 -9.19 1.14
N HIS A 159 -5.56 -9.06 0.97
CA HIS A 159 -4.73 -10.12 0.39
C HIS A 159 -3.57 -10.48 1.32
N ARG A 160 -3.00 -11.66 1.10
CA ARG A 160 -1.78 -12.10 1.77
C ARG A 160 -0.73 -12.37 0.71
N LEU A 161 0.27 -11.50 0.62
CA LEU A 161 1.42 -11.77 -0.24
C LEU A 161 2.39 -12.68 0.53
N THR A 162 2.57 -13.93 0.11
CA THR A 162 3.64 -14.80 0.61
C THR A 162 4.77 -14.81 -0.40
N ILE A 163 5.98 -14.46 0.04
CA ILE A 163 7.19 -14.52 -0.78
C ILE A 163 8.00 -15.70 -0.29
N GLY A 164 8.29 -16.65 -1.18
CA GLY A 164 9.03 -17.85 -0.88
C GLY A 164 10.52 -17.60 -0.63
N ASP A 165 11.17 -18.59 -0.06
CA ASP A 165 12.59 -18.59 0.26
C ASP A 165 13.47 -18.21 -0.96
N GLY A 166 14.49 -17.39 -0.74
CA GLY A 166 15.36 -16.86 -1.80
C GLY A 166 14.64 -16.02 -2.86
N VAL A 167 13.39 -15.60 -2.60
CA VAL A 167 12.51 -14.94 -3.58
C VAL A 167 12.30 -15.84 -4.81
N GLN A 168 12.20 -17.16 -4.63
CA GLN A 168 12.03 -18.11 -5.74
C GLN A 168 10.59 -18.19 -6.26
N SER A 169 9.61 -17.87 -5.41
CA SER A 169 8.18 -17.85 -5.74
C SER A 169 7.47 -16.75 -4.95
N TRP A 170 6.25 -16.43 -5.38
CA TRP A 170 5.32 -15.58 -4.60
C TRP A 170 3.87 -15.91 -4.95
N GLU A 171 2.96 -15.68 -4.01
CA GLU A 171 1.52 -15.92 -4.15
C GLU A 171 0.70 -14.92 -3.32
N PHE A 172 -0.61 -14.81 -3.60
CA PHE A 172 -1.56 -13.83 -3.03
C PHE A 172 -2.77 -14.48 -2.35
#